data_AF-A0A9Q2ETM0-F1
#
_entry.id   AF-A0A9Q2ETM0-F1
#
_cell.length_a   1.000
_cell.length_b   1.000
_cell.length_c   1.000
_cell.angle_alpha   90.00
_cell.angle_beta   90.00
_cell.angle_gamma   90.00
#
_symmetry.space_group_name_H-M   'P 1'
#
loop_
_entity.id
_entity.type
_entity.pdbx_description
1 polymer ?
#
loop_
_entity_poly.entity_id
_entity_poly.type
_entity_poly.pdbx_seq_one_letter_code
_entity_poly.pdbx_strand_id
1 'polypeptide(L)'
;MLAWNNLVEMLGCSKASNEFIYLPQKFNELPVFEEGVLGDRSYYSFFNSGVLFLLEDDLVNQISLYIQTDEEFSAYTGELPLPVNSRESEIIQVLGVPSESGGGKMDMLLGYVNRWIKYKTESHTLHLQFNQNDELCRVTLMQ
;
A
#
# COMPACT_ATOMS: atom_id res chain seq x y z
N MET A 1 13.50 5.35 -6.14
CA MET A 1 12.05 5.08 -5.97
C MET A 1 11.51 4.37 -7.19
N LEU A 2 10.57 3.44 -6.99
CA LEU A 2 9.96 2.66 -8.07
C LEU A 2 8.84 3.46 -8.74
N ALA A 3 8.73 3.34 -10.07
CA ALA A 3 7.56 3.83 -10.81
C ALA A 3 6.33 2.98 -10.46
N TRP A 4 5.14 3.56 -10.58
CA TRP A 4 3.87 2.88 -10.28
C TRP A 4 3.71 1.54 -10.98
N ASN A 5 3.98 1.48 -12.29
CA ASN A 5 3.84 0.23 -13.06
C ASN A 5 4.77 -0.87 -12.55
N ASN A 6 5.98 -0.52 -12.09
CA ASN A 6 6.91 -1.49 -11.51
C ASN A 6 6.39 -2.04 -10.18
N LEU A 7 5.57 -1.30 -9.43
CA LEU A 7 4.91 -1.80 -8.22
C LEU A 7 3.77 -2.75 -8.57
N VAL A 8 2.98 -2.44 -9.60
CA VAL A 8 1.91 -3.33 -10.08
C VAL A 8 2.51 -4.65 -10.59
N GLU A 9 3.57 -4.59 -11.39
CA GLU A 9 4.28 -5.78 -11.91
C GLU A 9 4.95 -6.60 -10.80
N MET A 10 5.24 -6.00 -9.64
CA MET A 10 5.82 -6.69 -8.50
C MET A 10 4.81 -7.61 -7.79
N LEU A 11 3.50 -7.39 -7.96
CA LEU A 11 2.49 -8.29 -7.40
C LEU A 11 2.64 -9.70 -8.00
N GLY A 12 2.62 -10.72 -7.14
CA GLY A 12 2.86 -12.11 -7.50
C GLY A 12 4.33 -12.45 -7.75
N CYS A 13 5.28 -11.50 -7.69
CA CYS A 13 6.69 -11.83 -7.79
C CYS A 13 7.15 -12.65 -6.58
N SER A 14 7.99 -13.65 -6.83
CA SER A 14 8.63 -14.41 -5.75
C SER A 14 9.67 -13.58 -5.03
N LYS A 15 9.86 -13.79 -3.72
CA LYS A 15 10.97 -13.22 -2.95
C LYS A 15 12.35 -13.61 -3.48
N ALA A 16 12.44 -14.69 -4.26
CA ALA A 16 13.67 -15.15 -4.92
C ALA A 16 13.90 -14.52 -6.31
N SER A 17 12.96 -13.72 -6.80
CA SER A 17 13.09 -13.00 -8.08
C SER A 17 14.12 -11.88 -7.96
N ASN A 18 14.77 -11.53 -9.08
CA ASN A 18 15.70 -10.41 -9.11
C ASN A 18 14.98 -9.09 -8.79
N GLU A 19 13.74 -8.97 -9.26
CA GLU A 19 12.86 -7.83 -9.06
C GLU A 19 12.74 -7.49 -7.58
N PHE A 20 12.53 -8.52 -6.74
CA PHE A 20 12.40 -8.43 -5.29
C PHE A 20 13.76 -8.29 -4.58
N ILE A 21 14.75 -9.12 -4.93
CA ILE A 21 16.07 -9.13 -4.27
C ILE A 21 16.77 -7.77 -4.38
N TYR A 22 16.52 -7.03 -5.46
CA TYR A 22 17.11 -5.71 -5.67
C TYR A 22 16.30 -4.54 -5.07
N LEU A 23 15.16 -4.78 -4.40
CA LEU A 23 14.39 -3.72 -3.73
C LEU A 23 15.25 -2.86 -2.78
N PRO A 24 16.15 -3.43 -1.94
CA PRO A 24 16.96 -2.61 -1.05
C PRO A 24 17.85 -1.60 -1.77
N GLN A 25 18.36 -1.97 -2.95
CA GLN A 25 19.15 -1.07 -3.79
C GLN A 25 18.28 0.01 -4.44
N LYS A 26 17.06 -0.35 -4.89
CA LYS A 26 16.12 0.58 -5.55
C LYS A 26 15.54 1.62 -4.57
N PHE A 27 15.39 1.24 -3.31
CA PHE A 27 14.96 2.13 -2.21
C PHE A 27 16.13 2.80 -1.49
N ASN A 28 17.37 2.32 -1.69
CA ASN A 28 18.53 2.74 -0.91
C ASN A 28 18.29 2.59 0.61
N GLU A 29 17.67 1.48 0.98
CA GLU A 29 17.23 1.15 2.33
C GLU A 29 17.19 -0.38 2.50
N LEU A 30 17.65 -0.91 3.64
CA LEU A 30 17.42 -2.30 3.98
C LEU A 30 16.05 -2.45 4.66
N PRO A 31 15.23 -3.45 4.28
CA PRO A 31 13.96 -3.65 4.93
C PRO A 31 14.15 -4.26 6.33
N VAL A 32 13.25 -3.90 7.24
CA VAL A 32 13.02 -4.70 8.45
C VAL A 32 12.13 -5.88 8.07
N PHE A 33 12.60 -7.08 8.37
CA PHE A 33 11.90 -8.33 8.07
C PHE A 33 11.19 -8.85 9.32
N GLU A 34 9.92 -9.20 9.17
CA GLU A 34 9.12 -9.85 10.20
C GLU A 34 8.33 -11.02 9.62
N GLU A 35 8.24 -12.10 10.39
CA GLU A 35 7.42 -13.26 10.04
C GLU A 35 6.08 -13.18 10.78
N GLY A 36 4.99 -13.45 10.06
CA GLY A 36 3.66 -13.51 10.65
C GLY A 36 3.57 -14.61 11.71
N VAL A 37 2.71 -14.42 12.70
CA VAL A 37 2.56 -15.34 13.85
C VAL A 37 2.28 -16.78 13.42
N LEU A 38 1.60 -16.97 12.28
CA LEU A 38 1.26 -18.29 11.74
C LEU A 38 2.33 -18.86 10.78
N GLY A 39 3.37 -18.10 10.44
CA GLY A 39 4.45 -18.49 9.52
C GLY A 39 4.04 -18.53 8.04
N ASP A 40 2.82 -18.13 7.70
CA ASP A 40 2.28 -18.09 6.33
C ASP A 40 2.53 -16.74 5.62
N ARG A 41 2.92 -15.74 6.40
CA ARG A 41 3.11 -14.36 5.95
C ARG A 41 4.49 -13.86 6.30
N SER A 42 5.05 -13.02 5.43
CA SER A 42 6.23 -12.23 5.76
C SER A 42 6.05 -10.77 5.38
N TYR A 43 6.68 -9.91 6.15
CA TYR A 43 6.58 -8.46 6.03
C TYR A 43 7.98 -7.90 5.80
N TYR A 44 8.12 -7.04 4.79
CA TYR A 44 9.35 -6.32 4.49
C TYR A 44 9.05 -4.82 4.52
N SER A 45 9.42 -4.19 5.64
CA SER A 45 9.14 -2.79 5.93
C SER A 45 10.34 -1.91 5.57
N PHE A 46 10.15 -1.05 4.58
CA PHE A 46 11.07 0.03 4.20
C PHE A 46 10.55 1.33 4.82
N PHE A 47 10.80 1.50 6.12
CA PHE A 47 10.22 2.56 6.94
C PHE A 47 10.53 3.97 6.42
N ASN A 48 11.77 4.24 6.03
CA ASN A 48 12.17 5.56 5.52
C ASN A 48 11.64 5.83 4.11
N SER A 49 11.40 4.77 3.34
CA SER A 49 10.78 4.87 2.01
C SER A 49 9.26 4.95 2.07
N GLY A 50 8.63 4.65 3.21
CA GLY A 50 7.17 4.62 3.33
C GLY A 50 6.53 3.45 2.59
N VAL A 51 7.22 2.30 2.52
CA VAL A 51 6.75 1.13 1.75
C VAL A 51 6.75 -0.14 2.59
N LEU A 52 5.66 -0.88 2.55
CA LEU A 52 5.53 -2.21 3.16
C LEU A 52 5.16 -3.24 2.08
N PHE A 53 5.93 -4.31 2.00
CA PHE A 53 5.56 -5.51 1.23
C PHE A 53 5.05 -6.58 2.19
N LEU A 54 3.89 -7.15 1.89
CA LEU A 54 3.36 -8.33 2.54
C LEU A 54 3.37 -9.47 1.52
N LEU A 55 4.03 -10.56 1.92
CA LEU A 55 4.13 -11.77 1.13
C LEU A 55 3.29 -12.87 1.76
N GLU A 56 2.63 -13.65 0.90
CA GLU A 56 1.96 -14.91 1.24
C GLU A 56 2.56 -16.00 0.35
N ASP A 57 2.89 -17.16 0.92
CA ASP A 57 3.53 -18.27 0.19
C ASP A 57 4.77 -17.83 -0.63
N ASP A 58 5.59 -16.93 -0.07
CA ASP A 58 6.78 -16.34 -0.69
C ASP A 58 6.55 -15.50 -1.96
N LEU A 59 5.30 -15.14 -2.23
CA LEU A 59 4.89 -14.25 -3.32
C LEU A 59 4.41 -12.91 -2.78
N VAL A 60 4.73 -11.80 -3.46
CA VAL A 60 4.24 -10.47 -3.09
C VAL A 60 2.73 -10.40 -3.30
N ASN A 61 1.97 -10.47 -2.21
CA ASN A 61 0.52 -10.40 -2.24
C ASN A 61 0.00 -8.96 -2.13
N GLN A 62 0.70 -8.13 -1.35
CA GLN A 62 0.30 -6.75 -1.09
C GLN A 62 1.49 -5.81 -0.99
N ILE A 63 1.31 -4.58 -1.49
CA ILE A 63 2.25 -3.47 -1.37
C ILE A 63 1.49 -2.27 -0.80
N SER A 64 1.93 -1.73 0.33
CA SER A 64 1.35 -0.54 0.94
C SER A 64 2.32 0.63 0.86
N LEU A 65 1.82 1.78 0.42
CA LEU A 65 2.51 3.06 0.34
C LEU A 65 1.88 4.01 1.35
N TYR A 66 2.70 4.53 2.25
CA TYR A 66 2.28 5.45 3.29
C TYR A 66 2.39 6.88 2.75
N ILE A 67 1.28 7.53 2.44
CA ILE A 67 1.28 8.84 1.76
C ILE A 67 1.57 9.97 2.75
N GLN A 68 1.24 9.74 4.01
CA GLN A 68 1.58 10.59 5.15
C GLN A 68 2.41 9.76 6.14
N THR A 69 3.17 10.44 7.00
CA THR A 69 3.86 9.77 8.11
C THR A 69 2.84 9.08 9.01
N ASP A 70 3.06 7.80 9.29
CA ASP A 70 2.14 6.98 10.08
C ASP A 70 2.94 5.90 10.82
N GLU A 71 2.73 5.82 12.13
CA GLU A 71 3.53 4.99 13.04
C GLU A 71 5.05 5.22 12.84
N GLU A 72 5.75 4.22 12.31
CA GLU A 72 7.20 4.24 12.05
C GLU A 72 7.53 4.55 10.57
N PHE A 73 6.52 4.62 9.70
CA PHE A 73 6.72 4.88 8.27
C PHE A 73 6.79 6.37 7.97
N SER A 74 7.82 6.76 7.23
CA SER A 74 7.91 8.06 6.56
C SER A 74 6.93 8.13 5.39
N ALA A 75 6.63 9.34 4.93
CA ALA A 75 5.82 9.53 3.73
C ALA A 75 6.57 9.03 2.47
N TYR A 76 5.89 8.22 1.68
CA TYR A 76 6.29 7.79 0.34
C TYR A 76 6.33 9.00 -0.59
N THR A 77 7.47 9.20 -1.25
CA THR A 77 7.72 10.35 -2.12
C THR A 77 7.77 9.99 -3.60
N GLY A 78 7.45 8.75 -3.96
CA GLY A 78 7.45 8.28 -5.33
C GLY A 78 6.20 8.70 -6.09
N GLU A 79 6.19 8.41 -7.40
CA GLU A 79 5.05 8.74 -8.24
C GLU A 79 3.85 7.87 -7.93
N LEU A 80 2.70 8.51 -7.74
CA LEU A 80 1.40 7.87 -7.63
C LEU A 80 0.60 8.12 -8.91
N PRO A 81 -0.33 7.22 -9.27
CA PRO A 81 -1.25 7.44 -10.39
C PRO A 81 -2.33 8.49 -10.05
N LEU A 82 -2.24 9.10 -8.87
CA LEU A 82 -3.20 10.02 -8.28
C LEU A 82 -2.43 11.15 -7.58
N PRO A 83 -2.97 12.39 -7.51
CA PRO A 83 -2.37 13.45 -6.72
C PRO A 83 -2.27 13.06 -5.23
N VAL A 84 -1.12 13.34 -4.63
CA VAL A 84 -0.78 12.99 -3.22
C VAL A 84 -1.77 13.59 -2.20
N ASN A 85 -2.39 14.72 -2.53
CA ASN A 85 -3.34 15.43 -1.66
C ASN A 85 -4.81 15.21 -2.07
N SER A 86 -5.09 14.15 -2.83
CA SER A 86 -6.43 13.94 -3.34
C SER A 86 -7.42 13.54 -2.25
N ARG A 87 -8.60 14.15 -2.32
CA ARG A 87 -9.78 13.78 -1.52
C ARG A 87 -10.54 12.62 -2.14
N GLU A 88 -11.36 11.92 -1.35
CA GLU A 88 -12.18 10.80 -1.86
C GLU A 88 -13.00 11.23 -3.09
N SER A 89 -13.64 12.40 -3.00
CA SER A 89 -14.47 12.94 -4.09
C SER A 89 -13.70 13.22 -5.38
N GLU A 90 -12.45 13.69 -5.29
CA GLU A 90 -11.61 13.98 -6.45
C GLU A 90 -11.15 12.69 -7.13
N ILE A 91 -10.81 11.67 -6.33
CA ILE A 91 -10.45 10.35 -6.84
C ILE A 91 -11.64 9.71 -7.54
N ILE A 92 -12.85 9.79 -6.96
CA ILE A 92 -14.07 9.28 -7.58
C ILE A 92 -14.38 10.00 -8.90
N GLN A 93 -14.09 11.30 -9.01
CA GLN A 93 -14.26 12.02 -10.27
C GLN A 93 -13.31 11.52 -11.38
N VAL A 94 -12.08 11.13 -11.02
CA VAL A 94 -11.07 10.66 -11.97
C VAL A 94 -11.22 9.17 -12.32
N LEU A 95 -11.41 8.33 -11.30
CA LEU A 95 -11.45 6.86 -11.44
C LEU A 95 -12.86 6.29 -11.57
N GLY A 96 -13.89 7.11 -11.34
CA GLY A 96 -15.28 6.67 -11.30
C GLY A 96 -15.69 6.04 -9.97
N VAL A 97 -16.81 5.33 -10.01
CA VAL A 97 -17.43 4.74 -8.82
C VAL A 97 -16.57 3.58 -8.30
N PRO A 98 -16.21 3.55 -7.00
CA PRO A 98 -15.43 2.47 -6.43
C PRO A 98 -16.26 1.17 -6.38
N SER A 99 -15.58 0.05 -6.57
CA SER A 99 -16.19 -1.29 -6.47
C SER A 99 -16.66 -1.63 -5.05
N GLU A 100 -15.94 -1.15 -4.04
CA GLU A 100 -16.28 -1.33 -2.63
C GLU A 100 -15.84 -0.11 -1.84
N SER A 101 -16.48 0.13 -0.68
CA SER A 101 -16.03 1.15 0.26
C SER A 101 -16.43 0.79 1.69
N GLY A 102 -15.73 1.36 2.67
CA GLY A 102 -16.01 1.12 4.08
C GLY A 102 -15.27 2.09 5.00
N GLY A 103 -15.22 1.76 6.29
CA GLY A 103 -14.59 2.62 7.30
C GLY A 103 -15.32 3.94 7.52
N GLY A 104 -14.57 4.97 7.95
CA GLY A 104 -15.08 6.31 8.24
C GLY A 104 -15.90 6.39 9.53
N LYS A 105 -15.67 5.46 10.46
CA LYS A 105 -16.49 5.30 11.67
C LYS A 105 -15.65 4.87 12.87
N MET A 106 -16.14 5.19 14.06
CA MET A 106 -15.61 4.63 15.30
C MET A 106 -16.01 3.15 15.43
N ASP A 107 -15.02 2.31 15.67
CA ASP A 107 -15.15 0.95 16.15
C ASP A 107 -14.86 0.91 17.66
N MET A 108 -15.61 0.12 18.42
CA MET A 108 -15.49 0.08 19.88
C MET A 108 -14.18 -0.56 20.35
N LEU A 109 -13.55 -1.42 19.54
CA LEU A 109 -12.32 -2.12 19.89
C LEU A 109 -11.11 -1.47 19.22
N LEU A 110 -11.25 -1.09 17.96
CA LEU A 110 -10.13 -0.63 17.13
C LEU A 110 -10.01 0.90 17.07
N GLY A 111 -10.92 1.64 17.71
CA GLY A 111 -10.96 3.09 17.63
C GLY A 111 -11.45 3.57 16.26
N TYR A 112 -10.96 4.71 15.79
CA TYR A 112 -11.38 5.23 14.49
C TYR A 112 -10.82 4.39 13.35
N VAL A 113 -11.70 3.80 12.54
CA VAL A 113 -11.32 3.11 11.31
C VAL A 113 -11.39 4.10 10.16
N ASN A 114 -10.24 4.39 9.55
CA ASN A 114 -10.12 5.29 8.40
C ASN A 114 -11.12 4.95 7.29
N ARG A 115 -11.65 5.99 6.64
CA ARG A 115 -12.49 5.85 5.45
C ARG A 115 -11.66 5.22 4.34
N TRP A 116 -12.24 4.31 3.56
CA TRP A 116 -11.54 3.69 2.45
C TRP A 116 -12.46 3.32 1.28
N ILE A 117 -11.86 3.28 0.09
CA ILE A 117 -12.49 2.84 -1.16
C ILE A 117 -11.59 1.83 -1.89
N LYS A 118 -12.18 0.95 -2.70
CA LYS A 118 -11.47 -0.02 -3.54
C LYS A 118 -11.88 0.07 -4.99
N TYR A 119 -10.90 -0.09 -5.88
CA TYR A 119 -11.08 -0.29 -7.31
C TYR A 119 -10.49 -1.65 -7.69
N LYS A 120 -11.34 -2.57 -8.12
CA LYS A 120 -10.91 -3.84 -8.70
C LYS A 120 -10.64 -3.66 -10.19
N THR A 121 -9.45 -4.04 -10.62
CA THR A 121 -9.08 -4.15 -12.03
C THR A 121 -8.99 -5.62 -12.41
N GLU A 122 -8.69 -5.92 -13.68
CA GLU A 122 -8.45 -7.29 -14.12
C GLU A 122 -7.17 -7.90 -13.53
N SER A 123 -6.21 -7.09 -13.07
CA SER A 123 -4.88 -7.53 -12.64
C SER A 123 -4.60 -7.38 -11.15
N HIS A 124 -5.27 -6.44 -10.49
CA HIS A 124 -5.05 -6.13 -9.07
C HIS A 124 -6.23 -5.33 -8.49
N THR A 125 -6.26 -5.24 -7.16
CA THR A 125 -7.11 -4.32 -6.43
C THR A 125 -6.30 -3.12 -5.93
N LEU A 126 -6.77 -1.92 -6.24
CA LEU A 126 -6.30 -0.67 -5.65
C LEU A 126 -7.18 -0.32 -4.46
N HIS A 127 -6.59 -0.20 -3.27
CA HIS A 127 -7.26 0.19 -2.04
C HIS A 127 -6.69 1.51 -1.54
N LEU A 128 -7.57 2.48 -1.29
CA LEU A 128 -7.21 3.85 -0.93
C LEU A 128 -7.84 4.16 0.42
N GLN A 129 -7.03 4.63 1.36
CA GLN A 129 -7.47 5.02 2.69
C GLN A 129 -7.28 6.51 2.89
N PHE A 130 -8.27 7.12 3.55
CA PHE A 130 -8.31 8.54 3.86
C PHE A 130 -8.29 8.74 5.36
N ASN A 131 -7.53 9.74 5.81
CA ASN A 131 -7.49 10.14 7.22
C ASN A 131 -8.81 10.85 7.62
N GLN A 132 -8.89 11.30 8.89
CA GLN A 132 -10.08 12.00 9.41
C GLN A 132 -10.37 13.35 8.73
N ASN A 133 -9.40 13.91 7.99
CA ASN A 133 -9.52 15.15 7.24
C ASN A 133 -9.88 14.93 5.76
N ASP A 134 -10.24 13.71 5.37
CA ASP A 134 -10.54 13.31 3.98
C ASP A 134 -9.31 13.41 3.05
N GLU A 135 -8.10 13.30 3.60
CA GLU A 135 -6.86 13.30 2.81
C GLU A 135 -6.35 11.87 2.62
N LEU A 136 -5.91 11.53 1.41
CA LEU A 136 -5.29 10.23 1.12
C LEU A 136 -4.07 10.01 2.03
N CYS A 137 -4.12 8.96 2.86
CA CYS A 137 -3.05 8.64 3.81
C CYS A 137 -2.37 7.31 3.50
N ARG A 138 -3.04 6.38 2.82
CA ARG A 138 -2.45 5.09 2.43
C ARG A 138 -2.99 4.61 1.09
N VAL A 139 -2.08 4.12 0.25
CA VAL A 139 -2.37 3.44 -1.01
C VAL A 139 -1.91 2.01 -0.90
N THR A 140 -2.76 1.06 -1.25
CA THR A 140 -2.43 -0.37 -1.19
C THR A 140 -2.78 -1.04 -2.51
N LEU A 141 -1.80 -1.73 -3.08
CA LEU A 141 -1.96 -2.67 -4.17
C LEU A 141 -2.10 -4.08 -3.60
N MET A 142 -3.09 -4.85 -4.05
CA MET A 142 -3.31 -6.24 -3.66
C MET A 142 -3.54 -7.08 -4.91
N GLN A 143 -3.03 -8.32 -4.89
CA GLN A 143 -3.33 -9.33 -5.91
C GLN A 143 -4.81 -9.73 -5.91
#